data_AF-A0A0C3DCV9-F1
#
_entry.id   AF-A0A0C3DCV9-F1
#
_cell.length_a   1.000
_cell.length_b   1.000
_cell.length_c   1.000
_cell.angle_alpha   90.00
_cell.angle_beta   90.00
_cell.angle_gamma   90.00
#
_symmetry.space_group_name_H-M   'P 1'
#
loop_
_entity.id
_entity.type
_entity.pdbx_description
1 polymer ?
#
loop_
_entity_poly.entity_id
_entity_poly.type
_entity_poly.pdbx_seq_one_letter_code
_entity_poly.pdbx_strand_id
1 'polypeptide(L)'
;SLAKRLLFPLLPPGSPLPPLFLSPACPPELHEEIHDFIALALRAYVNTWWSKITRYDKEFLPQLTNILTHVIRVLEQRLLAADLSIFALCDIPTLVTEHYIDYRHAAAKVSTSYATGGSHSLPHLFHQLQPHLAVSAQGQIDEEYFRHVLDLALKICLLPEDYAPEAERYILREILLKLIVRDVIPRITQPWFIQKSVLDLIGSPPDRTPFKPSDSSSPNRHGHSSQLSNWIVLFLSAIQSLSGACLALIHAYKQAISTIRLVNKSSMKHSVTPPLMSPLRPESPSGAQRLSRSLSRGSSYSFAGSPSPPLGDPQYLRTPEGPVDKVPHDLARGPLILLCEVFRLQWRFSSAIAFNLVFMGCFFFRTFINNLLCYMLYNQILSATSVVSIVRLSKATLFPNGYPGPSPVDPTPEEQLVIRQQLIRRVTEMIPGPVSAIFLGPSPIASLEAVIDPLSDSACNAHLAILLFDVILLTVFPELG
;
A
#
# COMPACT_ATOMS: atom_id res chain seq x y z
N SER A 1 -20.66 25.12 -20.50
CA SER A 1 -19.43 24.31 -20.66
C SER A 1 -19.51 23.48 -21.93
N LEU A 2 -18.43 22.75 -22.27
CA LEU A 2 -18.44 21.77 -23.35
C LEU A 2 -19.40 20.61 -23.01
N ALA A 3 -19.36 20.15 -21.76
CA ALA A 3 -20.22 19.09 -21.26
C ALA A 3 -21.71 19.34 -21.49
N LYS A 4 -22.22 20.51 -21.11
CA LYS A 4 -23.65 20.82 -21.29
C LYS A 4 -24.12 20.69 -22.73
N ARG A 5 -23.28 21.04 -23.72
CA ARG A 5 -23.62 20.96 -25.14
C ARG A 5 -23.55 19.54 -25.72
N LEU A 6 -22.59 18.72 -25.27
CA LEU A 6 -22.36 17.38 -25.82
C LEU A 6 -23.11 16.27 -25.08
N LEU A 7 -23.24 16.39 -23.76
CA LEU A 7 -23.77 15.34 -22.89
C LEU A 7 -25.25 15.58 -22.54
N PHE A 8 -25.68 16.84 -22.48
CA PHE A 8 -27.03 17.23 -22.05
C PHE A 8 -27.69 18.24 -23.02
N PRO A 9 -27.83 17.91 -24.33
CA PRO A 9 -28.31 18.85 -25.36
C PRO A 9 -29.74 19.37 -25.14
N LEU A 10 -30.57 18.63 -24.37
CA LEU A 10 -31.94 19.00 -24.02
C LEU A 10 -32.05 19.87 -22.75
N LEU A 11 -30.93 20.14 -22.05
CA LEU A 11 -30.93 20.81 -20.76
C LEU A 11 -31.09 22.35 -20.93
N PRO A 12 -32.09 23.00 -20.31
CA PRO A 12 -32.37 24.42 -20.53
C PRO A 12 -31.17 25.36 -20.32
N PRO A 13 -31.04 26.47 -21.06
CA PRO A 13 -29.97 27.45 -20.79
C PRO A 13 -30.07 27.96 -19.34
N GLY A 14 -28.93 28.05 -18.65
CA GLY A 14 -28.86 28.49 -17.24
C GLY A 14 -29.01 27.42 -16.16
N SER A 15 -29.59 26.24 -16.44
CA SER A 15 -29.67 25.16 -15.42
C SER A 15 -28.30 24.52 -15.08
N PRO A 16 -28.07 24.07 -13.83
CA PRO A 16 -26.85 23.37 -13.43
C PRO A 16 -26.77 21.98 -14.09
N LEU A 17 -25.56 21.41 -14.17
CA LEU A 17 -25.35 20.04 -14.63
C LEU A 17 -25.95 19.03 -13.63
N PRO A 18 -26.49 17.88 -14.09
CA PRO A 18 -26.97 16.83 -13.19
C PRO A 18 -25.87 16.30 -12.25
N PRO A 19 -26.20 15.97 -10.99
CA PRO A 19 -25.22 15.45 -10.04
C PRO A 19 -24.71 14.08 -10.47
N LEU A 20 -23.43 14.01 -10.82
CA LEU A 20 -22.74 12.77 -11.15
C LEU A 20 -22.69 11.80 -9.95
N PHE A 21 -22.04 12.22 -8.85
CA PHE A 21 -21.92 11.46 -7.59
C PHE A 21 -23.21 11.51 -6.74
N LEU A 22 -23.35 10.52 -5.87
CA LEU A 22 -24.43 10.42 -4.87
C LEU A 22 -24.05 11.03 -3.52
N SER A 23 -22.76 11.06 -3.18
CA SER A 23 -22.28 11.56 -1.88
C SER A 23 -22.45 13.08 -1.75
N PRO A 24 -23.10 13.57 -0.68
CA PRO A 24 -23.23 15.01 -0.42
C PRO A 24 -21.91 15.67 0.01
N ALA A 25 -20.85 14.87 0.25
CA ALA A 25 -19.52 15.37 0.57
C ALA A 25 -18.69 15.75 -0.67
N CYS A 26 -19.15 15.40 -1.88
CA CYS A 26 -18.46 15.79 -3.12
C CYS A 26 -18.62 17.29 -3.38
N PRO A 27 -17.52 18.05 -3.60
CA PRO A 27 -17.60 19.48 -3.91
C PRO A 27 -18.18 19.66 -5.31
N PRO A 28 -19.01 20.70 -5.56
CA PRO A 28 -19.67 20.90 -6.86
C PRO A 28 -18.68 21.01 -8.03
N GLU A 29 -17.49 21.57 -7.78
CA GLU A 29 -16.38 21.62 -8.74
C GLU A 29 -16.01 20.24 -9.30
N LEU A 30 -16.05 19.18 -8.48
CA LEU A 30 -15.68 17.83 -8.93
C LEU A 30 -16.67 17.27 -9.96
N HIS A 31 -17.96 17.57 -9.81
CA HIS A 31 -18.99 17.18 -10.78
C HIS A 31 -18.76 17.89 -12.12
N GLU A 32 -18.45 19.19 -12.11
CA GLU A 32 -18.17 19.96 -13.33
C GLU A 32 -16.89 19.49 -14.02
N GLU A 33 -15.81 19.29 -13.27
CA GLU A 33 -14.52 18.83 -13.80
C GLU A 33 -14.61 17.46 -14.47
N ILE A 34 -15.34 16.50 -13.87
CA ILE A 34 -15.51 15.16 -14.45
C ILE A 34 -16.51 15.18 -15.62
N HIS A 35 -17.57 15.98 -15.57
CA HIS A 35 -18.45 16.18 -16.74
C HIS A 35 -17.68 16.74 -17.94
N ASP A 36 -16.83 17.75 -17.75
CA ASP A 36 -15.99 18.28 -18.84
C ASP A 36 -14.92 17.26 -19.27
N PHE A 37 -14.37 16.43 -18.36
CA PHE A 37 -13.47 15.33 -18.73
C PHE A 37 -14.16 14.29 -19.61
N ILE A 38 -15.37 13.83 -19.25
CA ILE A 38 -16.19 12.93 -20.06
C ILE A 38 -16.47 13.56 -21.42
N ALA A 39 -16.84 14.83 -21.48
CA ALA A 39 -17.11 15.54 -22.73
C ALA A 39 -15.90 15.64 -23.66
N LEU A 40 -14.70 15.79 -23.10
CA LEU A 40 -13.44 15.76 -23.84
C LEU A 40 -13.13 14.34 -24.35
N ALA A 41 -13.28 13.32 -23.50
CA ALA A 41 -13.05 11.92 -23.84
C ALA A 41 -14.01 11.43 -24.94
N LEU A 42 -15.32 11.63 -24.80
CA LEU A 42 -16.30 11.23 -25.81
C LEU A 42 -16.10 11.98 -27.14
N ARG A 43 -15.72 13.27 -27.09
CA ARG A 43 -15.39 14.02 -28.30
C ARG A 43 -14.15 13.47 -29.01
N ALA A 44 -13.13 13.05 -28.26
CA ALA A 44 -11.89 12.53 -28.81
C ALA A 44 -12.00 11.10 -29.34
N TYR A 45 -12.60 10.21 -28.53
CA TYR A 45 -12.52 8.76 -28.72
C TYR A 45 -13.81 8.12 -29.22
N VAL A 46 -14.94 8.84 -29.26
CA VAL A 46 -16.23 8.32 -29.78
C VAL A 46 -16.67 9.08 -31.02
N ASN A 47 -16.78 10.42 -30.96
CA ASN A 47 -17.25 11.22 -32.10
C ASN A 47 -16.39 11.07 -33.38
N THR A 48 -15.10 10.75 -33.24
CA THR A 48 -14.14 10.60 -34.35
C THR A 48 -14.42 9.40 -35.26
N TRP A 49 -15.21 8.43 -34.81
CA TRP A 49 -15.72 7.32 -35.63
C TRP A 49 -17.25 7.27 -35.68
N TRP A 50 -17.98 7.55 -34.58
CA TRP A 50 -19.45 7.47 -34.57
C TRP A 50 -20.09 8.40 -35.61
N SER A 51 -19.58 9.63 -35.75
CA SER A 51 -20.09 10.60 -36.74
C SER A 51 -19.90 10.19 -38.21
N LYS A 52 -19.03 9.19 -38.47
CA LYS A 52 -18.83 8.59 -39.80
C LYS A 52 -19.83 7.47 -40.09
N ILE A 53 -20.36 6.83 -39.04
CA ILE A 53 -21.40 5.79 -39.12
C ILE A 53 -22.78 6.47 -39.17
N THR A 54 -23.06 7.36 -38.21
CA THR A 54 -24.39 7.97 -38.01
C THR A 54 -24.28 9.49 -37.98
N ARG A 55 -24.58 10.14 -39.11
CA ARG A 55 -24.27 11.57 -39.33
C ARG A 55 -25.09 12.57 -38.51
N TYR A 56 -26.30 12.21 -38.10
CA TYR A 56 -27.28 13.11 -37.50
C TYR A 56 -27.75 12.70 -36.10
N ASP A 57 -27.23 11.60 -35.58
CA ASP A 57 -27.55 11.14 -34.24
C ASP A 57 -26.91 12.05 -33.18
N LYS A 58 -27.72 12.43 -32.19
CA LYS A 58 -27.36 13.29 -31.06
C LYS A 58 -27.67 12.63 -29.70
N GLU A 59 -28.26 11.43 -29.71
CA GLU A 59 -28.74 10.74 -28.52
C GLU A 59 -27.70 9.76 -27.96
N PHE A 60 -26.82 9.21 -28.80
CA PHE A 60 -25.79 8.25 -28.36
C PHE A 60 -24.84 8.81 -27.29
N LEU A 61 -24.41 10.07 -27.39
CA LEU A 61 -23.54 10.70 -26.39
C LEU A 61 -24.25 10.94 -25.04
N PRO A 62 -25.48 11.49 -25.01
CA PRO A 62 -26.32 11.51 -23.81
C PRO A 62 -26.57 10.12 -23.21
N GLN A 63 -26.88 9.10 -24.03
CA GLN A 63 -27.08 7.72 -23.56
C GLN A 63 -25.81 7.17 -22.90
N LEU A 64 -24.66 7.27 -23.57
CA LEU A 64 -23.36 6.87 -23.02
C LEU A 64 -23.00 7.66 -21.74
N THR A 65 -23.43 8.92 -21.63
CA THR A 65 -23.28 9.70 -20.38
C THR A 65 -24.12 9.13 -19.24
N ASN A 66 -25.35 8.66 -19.51
CA ASN A 66 -26.19 8.02 -18.50
C ASN A 66 -25.57 6.71 -18.00
N ILE A 67 -25.04 5.88 -18.91
CA ILE A 67 -24.32 4.64 -18.57
C ILE A 67 -23.07 4.96 -17.75
N LEU A 68 -22.23 5.90 -18.19
CA LEU A 68 -21.05 6.35 -17.42
C LEU A 68 -21.43 6.92 -16.05
N THR A 69 -22.56 7.64 -15.94
CA THR A 69 -23.06 8.13 -14.65
C THR A 69 -23.46 6.97 -13.73
N HIS A 70 -24.08 5.91 -14.25
CA HIS A 70 -24.38 4.71 -13.46
C HIS A 70 -23.10 4.03 -12.99
N VAL A 71 -22.16 3.73 -13.90
CA VAL A 71 -20.88 3.08 -13.58
C VAL A 71 -20.09 3.88 -12.53
N ILE A 72 -20.01 5.21 -12.67
CA ILE A 72 -19.31 6.07 -11.69
C ILE A 72 -19.95 6.00 -10.31
N ARG A 73 -21.28 5.89 -10.21
CA ARG A 73 -21.99 5.73 -8.92
C ARG A 73 -21.79 4.35 -8.29
N VAL A 74 -21.73 3.29 -9.10
CA VAL A 74 -21.39 1.94 -8.61
C VAL A 74 -19.96 1.91 -8.07
N LEU A 75 -19.01 2.51 -8.80
CA LEU A 75 -17.62 2.64 -8.37
C LEU A 75 -17.47 3.54 -7.13
N GLU A 76 -18.22 4.64 -7.04
CA GLU A 76 -18.28 5.51 -5.86
C GLU A 76 -18.73 4.73 -4.62
N GLN A 77 -19.84 3.99 -4.71
CA GLN A 77 -20.35 3.18 -3.59
C GLN A 77 -19.34 2.12 -3.15
N ARG A 78 -18.65 1.48 -4.10
CA ARG A 78 -17.61 0.48 -3.81
C ARG A 78 -16.39 1.09 -3.15
N LEU A 79 -15.86 2.20 -3.67
CA LEU A 79 -14.72 2.91 -3.09
C LEU A 79 -15.02 3.48 -1.69
N LEU A 80 -16.26 3.85 -1.41
CA LEU A 80 -16.70 4.28 -0.07
C LEU A 80 -16.92 3.11 0.91
N ALA A 81 -17.19 1.90 0.39
CA ALA A 81 -17.33 0.68 1.20
C ALA A 81 -15.98 -0.05 1.43
N ALA A 82 -15.00 0.17 0.55
CA ALA A 82 -13.67 -0.43 0.62
C ALA A 82 -12.82 0.17 1.75
N ASP A 83 -12.06 -0.67 2.46
CA ASP A 83 -11.09 -0.20 3.45
C ASP A 83 -9.78 0.22 2.76
N LEU A 84 -9.78 1.43 2.22
CA LEU A 84 -8.62 2.01 1.54
C LEU A 84 -7.40 2.18 2.48
N SER A 85 -7.58 2.08 3.80
CA SER A 85 -6.47 2.14 4.75
C SER A 85 -5.67 0.84 4.77
N ILE A 86 -6.31 -0.31 4.67
CA ILE A 86 -5.64 -1.61 4.54
C ILE A 86 -4.95 -1.69 3.17
N PHE A 87 -5.65 -1.32 2.09
CA PHE A 87 -5.09 -1.26 0.74
C PHE A 87 -3.79 -0.42 0.67
N ALA A 88 -3.86 0.84 1.14
CA ALA A 88 -2.74 1.78 1.00
C ALA A 88 -1.59 1.55 2.00
N LEU A 89 -1.87 1.00 3.19
CA LEU A 89 -0.89 0.91 4.29
C LEU A 89 -0.50 -0.54 4.63
N CYS A 90 -1.18 -1.55 4.13
CA CYS A 90 -0.82 -2.96 4.30
C CYS A 90 -0.48 -3.61 2.96
N ASP A 91 -1.39 -3.56 1.98
CA ASP A 91 -1.25 -4.38 0.78
C ASP A 91 -0.19 -3.81 -0.19
N ILE A 92 -0.27 -2.52 -0.55
CA ILE A 92 0.75 -1.86 -1.38
C ILE A 92 2.16 -2.01 -0.75
N PRO A 93 2.40 -1.69 0.54
CA PRO A 93 3.73 -1.86 1.11
C PRO A 93 4.21 -3.31 1.13
N THR A 94 3.31 -4.28 1.31
CA THR A 94 3.67 -5.71 1.28
C THR A 94 4.13 -6.12 -0.12
N LEU A 95 3.36 -5.81 -1.16
CA LEU A 95 3.72 -6.14 -2.54
C LEU A 95 5.05 -5.50 -2.99
N VAL A 96 5.26 -4.22 -2.65
CA VAL A 96 6.52 -3.54 -3.00
C VAL A 96 7.69 -4.09 -2.16
N THR A 97 7.46 -4.50 -0.91
CA THR A 97 8.49 -5.17 -0.10
C THR A 97 8.91 -6.48 -0.75
N GLU A 98 7.95 -7.33 -1.11
CA GLU A 98 8.23 -8.66 -1.68
C GLU A 98 8.93 -8.54 -3.04
N HIS A 99 8.49 -7.60 -3.89
CA HIS A 99 9.19 -7.26 -5.13
C HIS A 99 10.67 -6.90 -4.91
N TYR A 100 10.98 -6.10 -3.88
CA TYR A 100 12.36 -5.77 -3.53
C TYR A 100 13.16 -6.98 -3.04
N ILE A 101 12.55 -7.85 -2.22
CA ILE A 101 13.16 -9.09 -1.71
C ILE A 101 13.47 -10.04 -2.87
N ASP A 102 12.48 -10.35 -3.70
CA ASP A 102 12.60 -11.31 -4.80
C ASP A 102 13.51 -10.81 -5.91
N TYR A 103 13.49 -9.52 -6.23
CA TYR A 103 14.47 -8.93 -7.16
C TYR A 103 15.90 -9.15 -6.67
N ARG A 104 16.14 -8.93 -5.37
CA ARG A 104 17.46 -9.08 -4.77
C ARG A 104 17.88 -10.56 -4.68
N HIS A 105 16.94 -11.46 -4.41
CA HIS A 105 17.17 -12.91 -4.46
C HIS A 105 17.47 -13.41 -5.88
N ALA A 106 16.76 -12.92 -6.89
CA ALA A 106 17.02 -13.22 -8.30
C ALA A 106 18.39 -12.67 -8.73
N ALA A 107 18.68 -11.39 -8.45
CA ALA A 107 19.95 -10.74 -8.77
C ALA A 107 21.16 -11.42 -8.12
N ALA A 108 21.04 -11.89 -6.86
CA ALA A 108 22.10 -12.64 -6.20
C ALA A 108 22.37 -14.04 -6.79
N LYS A 109 21.43 -14.58 -7.57
CA LYS A 109 21.56 -15.87 -8.27
C LYS A 109 22.06 -15.73 -9.71
N VAL A 110 21.96 -14.55 -10.32
CA VAL A 110 22.51 -14.27 -11.67
C VAL A 110 24.01 -14.63 -11.69
N SER A 111 24.46 -15.27 -12.77
CA SER A 111 25.84 -15.74 -12.93
C SER A 111 26.33 -16.77 -11.90
N THR A 112 25.43 -17.40 -11.13
CA THR A 112 25.75 -18.52 -10.23
C THR A 112 25.30 -19.86 -10.82
N SER A 113 25.87 -20.97 -10.33
CA SER A 113 25.44 -22.33 -10.72
C SER A 113 23.97 -22.63 -10.40
N TYR A 114 23.37 -21.91 -9.44
CA TYR A 114 21.97 -22.05 -9.05
C TYR A 114 20.99 -21.52 -10.11
N ALA A 115 21.44 -20.71 -11.08
CA ALA A 115 20.66 -20.28 -12.24
C ALA A 115 20.70 -21.31 -13.38
N THR A 116 20.42 -22.59 -13.06
CA THR A 116 20.37 -23.73 -14.01
C THR A 116 21.56 -23.78 -14.99
N GLY A 117 22.78 -23.68 -14.44
CA GLY A 117 24.02 -23.60 -15.24
C GLY A 117 24.46 -22.17 -15.60
N GLY A 118 23.85 -21.14 -15.01
CA GLY A 118 24.22 -19.73 -15.19
C GLY A 118 23.57 -19.03 -16.38
N SER A 119 22.58 -19.66 -17.03
CA SER A 119 22.05 -19.23 -18.34
C SER A 119 20.75 -18.41 -18.27
N HIS A 120 20.04 -18.40 -17.15
CA HIS A 120 18.81 -17.61 -17.02
C HIS A 120 19.09 -16.13 -16.72
N SER A 121 18.33 -15.26 -17.39
CA SER A 121 18.33 -13.83 -17.14
C SER A 121 17.64 -13.49 -15.81
N LEU A 122 17.92 -12.28 -15.31
CA LEU A 122 17.31 -11.75 -14.08
C LEU A 122 15.76 -11.81 -14.10
N PRO A 123 15.04 -11.34 -15.15
CA PRO A 123 13.58 -11.47 -15.24
C PRO A 123 13.08 -12.91 -15.17
N HIS A 124 13.81 -13.87 -15.73
CA HIS A 124 13.43 -15.28 -15.69
C HIS A 124 13.58 -15.87 -14.29
N LEU A 125 14.66 -15.54 -13.58
CA LEU A 125 14.84 -15.94 -12.18
C LEU A 125 13.83 -15.27 -11.25
N PHE A 126 13.43 -14.02 -11.54
CA PHE A 126 12.40 -13.29 -10.80
C PHE A 126 11.01 -13.91 -11.01
N HIS A 127 10.63 -14.22 -12.25
CA HIS A 127 9.34 -14.86 -12.58
C HIS A 127 9.19 -16.26 -11.95
N GLN A 128 10.30 -16.97 -11.68
CA GLN A 128 10.25 -18.23 -10.91
C GLN A 128 9.94 -18.02 -9.42
N LEU A 129 10.16 -16.83 -8.87
CA LEU A 129 9.80 -16.45 -7.50
C LEU A 129 8.37 -15.91 -7.44
N GLN A 130 7.98 -15.08 -8.42
CA GLN A 130 6.64 -14.50 -8.54
C GLN A 130 5.94 -14.93 -9.85
N PRO A 131 5.56 -16.21 -10.00
CA PRO A 131 4.84 -16.67 -11.18
C PRO A 131 3.43 -16.09 -11.20
N HIS A 132 3.00 -15.54 -12.34
CA HIS A 132 1.66 -15.00 -12.49
C HIS A 132 1.06 -15.33 -13.86
N LEU A 133 -0.25 -15.59 -13.91
CA LEU A 133 -0.97 -16.00 -15.13
C LEU A 133 -0.93 -14.91 -16.20
N ALA A 134 -1.06 -13.64 -15.80
CA ALA A 134 -1.17 -12.51 -16.71
C ALA A 134 0.16 -11.96 -17.25
N VAL A 135 1.32 -12.54 -16.87
CA VAL A 135 2.63 -12.04 -17.32
C VAL A 135 3.68 -13.14 -17.46
N SER A 136 4.41 -13.09 -18.59
CA SER A 136 5.52 -13.99 -18.85
C SER A 136 6.84 -13.55 -18.18
N ALA A 137 7.81 -14.47 -18.15
CA ALA A 137 9.18 -14.18 -17.71
C ALA A 137 9.88 -13.00 -18.44
N GLN A 138 9.37 -12.58 -19.60
CA GLN A 138 9.88 -11.43 -20.38
C GLN A 138 9.03 -10.16 -20.19
N GLY A 139 8.14 -10.13 -19.21
CA GLY A 139 7.26 -8.99 -18.94
C GLY A 139 6.15 -8.79 -19.99
N GLN A 140 5.90 -9.77 -20.86
CA GLN A 140 4.80 -9.68 -21.82
C GLN A 140 3.48 -10.00 -21.10
N ILE A 141 2.49 -9.13 -21.30
CA ILE A 141 1.18 -9.20 -20.66
C ILE A 141 0.26 -10.12 -21.46
N ASP A 142 -0.46 -11.02 -20.81
CA ASP A 142 -1.53 -11.80 -21.45
C ASP A 142 -2.82 -10.97 -21.51
N GLU A 143 -3.23 -10.58 -22.72
CA GLU A 143 -4.48 -9.84 -22.93
C GLU A 143 -5.73 -10.64 -22.53
N GLU A 144 -5.70 -11.99 -22.57
CA GLU A 144 -6.88 -12.80 -22.31
C GLU A 144 -7.28 -12.80 -20.84
N TYR A 145 -6.29 -12.76 -19.93
CA TYR A 145 -6.51 -12.52 -18.51
C TYR A 145 -7.30 -11.24 -18.28
N PHE A 146 -6.86 -10.14 -18.92
CA PHE A 146 -7.53 -8.85 -18.79
C PHE A 146 -8.90 -8.83 -19.46
N ARG A 147 -9.13 -9.54 -20.57
CA ARG A 147 -10.48 -9.69 -21.14
C ARG A 147 -11.44 -10.35 -20.15
N HIS A 148 -11.01 -11.45 -19.52
CA HIS A 148 -11.83 -12.15 -18.53
C HIS A 148 -12.16 -11.28 -17.32
N VAL A 149 -11.16 -10.63 -16.73
CA VAL A 149 -11.33 -9.69 -15.61
C VAL A 149 -12.28 -8.54 -15.97
N LEU A 150 -12.11 -7.95 -17.17
CA LEU A 150 -12.94 -6.84 -17.61
C LEU A 150 -14.38 -7.26 -17.91
N ASP A 151 -14.64 -8.45 -18.46
CA ASP A 151 -16.01 -8.96 -18.62
C ASP A 151 -16.71 -9.14 -17.27
N LEU A 152 -16.00 -9.63 -16.24
CA LEU A 152 -16.55 -9.75 -14.88
C LEU A 152 -16.82 -8.38 -14.25
N ALA A 153 -15.89 -7.43 -14.35
CA ALA A 153 -16.08 -6.07 -13.84
C ALA A 153 -17.22 -5.33 -14.56
N LEU A 154 -17.34 -5.46 -15.89
CA LEU A 154 -18.44 -4.89 -16.67
C LEU A 154 -19.79 -5.49 -16.27
N LYS A 155 -19.85 -6.80 -16.01
CA LYS A 155 -21.07 -7.49 -15.53
C LYS A 155 -21.55 -6.99 -14.17
N ILE A 156 -20.64 -6.47 -13.34
CA ILE A 156 -20.94 -5.92 -12.02
C ILE A 156 -21.30 -4.41 -12.10
N CYS A 157 -20.67 -3.67 -13.02
CA CYS A 157 -20.83 -2.22 -13.13
C CYS A 157 -21.97 -1.74 -14.04
N LEU A 158 -22.43 -2.57 -14.99
CA LEU A 158 -23.48 -2.22 -15.94
C LEU A 158 -24.86 -2.74 -15.50
N LEU A 159 -25.93 -2.04 -15.88
CA LEU A 159 -27.28 -2.55 -15.72
C LEU A 159 -27.49 -3.79 -16.62
N PRO A 160 -28.41 -4.71 -16.27
CA PRO A 160 -28.69 -5.88 -17.10
C PRO A 160 -29.10 -5.54 -18.54
N GLU A 161 -29.77 -4.39 -18.74
CA GLU A 161 -30.17 -3.86 -20.05
C GLU A 161 -28.95 -3.38 -20.86
N ASP A 162 -27.97 -2.72 -20.21
CA ASP A 162 -26.74 -2.22 -20.84
C ASP A 162 -25.69 -3.34 -21.07
N TYR A 163 -25.74 -4.43 -20.28
CA TYR A 163 -24.81 -5.56 -20.40
C TYR A 163 -25.27 -6.63 -21.43
N ALA A 164 -26.58 -6.72 -21.70
CA ALA A 164 -27.13 -7.72 -22.61
C ALA A 164 -26.63 -7.60 -24.08
N PRO A 165 -26.41 -6.41 -24.67
CA PRO A 165 -25.93 -6.29 -26.05
C PRO A 165 -24.45 -6.70 -26.19
N GLU A 166 -24.20 -7.83 -26.83
CA GLU A 166 -22.83 -8.36 -26.97
C GLU A 166 -21.87 -7.41 -27.68
N ALA A 167 -22.36 -6.67 -28.69
CA ALA A 167 -21.55 -5.73 -29.44
C ALA A 167 -21.05 -4.57 -28.57
N GLU A 168 -21.91 -4.02 -27.71
CA GLU A 168 -21.55 -2.93 -26.79
C GLU A 168 -20.60 -3.42 -25.71
N ARG A 169 -20.88 -4.59 -25.12
CA ARG A 169 -19.98 -5.27 -24.16
C ARG A 169 -18.58 -5.46 -24.76
N TYR A 170 -18.46 -6.00 -25.97
CA TYR A 170 -17.15 -6.21 -26.60
C TYR A 170 -16.45 -4.90 -26.95
N ILE A 171 -17.16 -3.89 -27.46
CA ILE A 171 -16.57 -2.56 -27.74
C ILE A 171 -16.03 -1.93 -26.45
N LEU A 172 -16.81 -1.94 -25.36
CA LEU A 172 -16.38 -1.41 -24.06
C LEU A 172 -15.19 -2.19 -23.49
N ARG A 173 -15.23 -3.53 -23.53
CA ARG A 173 -14.15 -4.40 -23.07
C ARG A 173 -12.85 -4.14 -23.83
N GLU A 174 -12.86 -4.12 -25.16
CA GLU A 174 -11.63 -3.89 -25.93
C GLU A 174 -11.11 -2.45 -25.81
N ILE A 175 -11.97 -1.45 -25.56
CA ILE A 175 -11.54 -0.09 -25.22
C ILE A 175 -10.81 -0.07 -23.86
N LEU A 176 -11.37 -0.72 -22.83
CA LEU A 176 -10.76 -0.80 -21.51
C LEU A 176 -9.47 -1.64 -21.53
N LEU A 177 -9.46 -2.75 -22.28
CA LEU A 177 -8.28 -3.59 -22.50
C LEU A 177 -7.16 -2.78 -23.14
N LYS A 178 -7.45 -2.03 -24.20
CA LYS A 178 -6.47 -1.17 -24.89
C LYS A 178 -5.94 -0.08 -23.96
N LEU A 179 -6.81 0.57 -23.17
CA LEU A 179 -6.40 1.57 -22.19
C LEU A 179 -5.45 0.96 -21.14
N ILE A 180 -5.81 -0.17 -20.53
CA ILE A 180 -5.03 -0.76 -19.43
C ILE A 180 -3.77 -1.42 -19.96
N VAL A 181 -3.88 -2.37 -20.89
CA VAL A 181 -2.77 -3.24 -21.32
C VAL A 181 -1.86 -2.58 -22.36
N ARG A 182 -2.35 -1.65 -23.18
CA ARG A 182 -1.55 -1.03 -24.25
C ARG A 182 -1.14 0.41 -23.97
N ASP A 183 -1.96 1.19 -23.26
CA ASP A 183 -1.64 2.61 -22.97
C ASP A 183 -1.07 2.84 -21.55
N VAL A 184 -1.52 2.09 -20.52
CA VAL A 184 -1.12 2.30 -19.11
C VAL A 184 0.01 1.37 -18.66
N ILE A 185 -0.19 0.05 -18.67
CA ILE A 185 0.78 -0.94 -18.15
C ILE A 185 2.17 -0.78 -18.79
N PRO A 186 2.34 -0.69 -20.12
CA PRO A 186 3.66 -0.62 -20.75
C PRO A 186 4.44 0.64 -20.39
N ARG A 187 3.77 1.64 -19.81
CA ARG A 187 4.35 2.91 -19.39
C ARG A 187 4.69 2.94 -17.91
N ILE A 188 3.79 2.49 -17.04
CA ILE A 188 4.04 2.48 -15.58
C ILE A 188 5.14 1.49 -15.17
N THR A 189 5.43 0.50 -16.01
CA THR A 189 6.52 -0.47 -15.80
C THR A 189 7.89 0.06 -16.21
N GLN A 190 7.97 1.18 -16.95
CA GLN A 190 9.25 1.70 -17.42
C GLN A 190 10.07 2.30 -16.26
N PRO A 191 11.34 1.91 -16.09
CA PRO A 191 12.23 2.47 -15.07
C PRO A 191 12.29 3.99 -15.08
N TRP A 192 12.40 4.60 -16.27
CA TRP A 192 12.44 6.05 -16.41
C TRP A 192 11.15 6.72 -15.94
N PHE A 193 9.99 6.08 -16.17
CA PHE A 193 8.69 6.62 -15.81
C PHE A 193 8.49 6.57 -14.30
N ILE A 194 8.88 5.46 -13.66
CA ILE A 194 8.87 5.33 -12.19
C ILE A 194 9.81 6.36 -11.56
N GLN A 195 11.06 6.46 -12.03
CA GLN A 195 12.05 7.41 -11.50
C GLN A 195 11.61 8.87 -11.68
N LYS A 196 11.03 9.20 -12.85
CA LYS A 196 10.45 10.52 -13.11
C LYS A 196 9.22 10.79 -12.23
N SER A 197 8.34 9.81 -12.03
CA SER A 197 7.18 9.96 -11.14
C SER A 197 7.62 10.27 -9.70
N VAL A 198 8.69 9.62 -9.22
CA VAL A 198 9.27 9.92 -7.90
C VAL A 198 9.87 11.33 -7.86
N LEU A 199 10.56 11.77 -8.92
CA LEU A 199 11.04 13.17 -9.03
C LEU A 199 9.90 14.19 -9.02
N ASP A 200 8.84 13.95 -9.78
CA ASP A 200 7.68 14.84 -9.87
C ASP A 200 6.92 14.91 -8.52
N LEU A 201 6.87 13.80 -7.77
CA LEU A 201 6.34 13.75 -6.38
C LEU A 201 7.23 14.46 -5.35
N ILE A 202 8.56 14.41 -5.52
CA ILE A 202 9.52 15.19 -4.72
C ILE A 202 9.39 16.69 -5.00
N GLY A 203 8.98 17.04 -6.23
CA GLY A 203 8.81 18.40 -6.70
C GLY A 203 10.14 19.08 -7.09
N SER A 204 9.98 20.20 -7.80
CA SER A 204 11.08 21.05 -8.25
C SER A 204 12.05 21.38 -7.11
N PRO A 205 13.36 21.51 -7.37
CA PRO A 205 14.28 22.05 -6.39
C PRO A 205 13.78 23.43 -5.92
N PRO A 206 13.99 23.81 -4.64
CA PRO A 206 13.75 25.18 -4.21
C PRO A 206 14.71 26.09 -4.96
N ASP A 207 14.22 26.73 -6.02
CA ASP A 207 15.06 27.48 -6.94
C ASP A 207 15.85 28.55 -6.19
N ARG A 208 17.17 28.57 -6.47
CA ARG A 208 17.94 29.80 -6.31
C ARG A 208 17.30 30.82 -7.25
N THR A 209 16.62 31.80 -6.68
CA THR A 209 15.93 32.84 -7.43
C THR A 209 16.85 33.42 -8.51
N PRO A 210 16.42 33.42 -9.79
CA PRO A 210 17.08 34.25 -10.80
C PRO A 210 17.05 35.69 -10.29
N PHE A 211 18.22 36.32 -10.22
CA PHE A 211 18.39 37.64 -9.63
C PHE A 211 17.65 38.69 -10.47
N LYS A 212 16.39 38.95 -10.11
CA LYS A 212 15.55 39.96 -10.75
C LYS A 212 15.76 41.26 -9.97
N PRO A 213 16.30 42.34 -10.57
CA PRO A 213 16.51 43.59 -9.85
C PRO A 213 15.17 44.14 -9.34
N SER A 214 15.23 44.72 -8.16
CA SER A 214 14.09 45.21 -7.40
C SER A 214 13.45 46.44 -8.04
N ASP A 215 12.13 46.44 -8.15
CA ASP A 215 11.32 47.65 -8.09
C ASP A 215 10.20 47.47 -7.05
N SER A 216 9.79 48.58 -6.44
CA SER A 216 9.13 48.62 -5.13
C SER A 216 7.63 48.93 -5.19
N SER A 217 6.82 48.19 -4.42
CA SER A 217 5.68 48.71 -3.63
C SER A 217 4.96 47.59 -2.85
N SER A 218 4.48 47.93 -1.67
CA SER A 218 3.91 47.05 -0.62
C SER A 218 2.37 46.91 -0.73
N PRO A 219 1.63 46.29 0.23
CA PRO A 219 1.95 45.20 1.18
C PRO A 219 0.88 44.06 1.24
N ASN A 220 1.15 43.05 2.09
CA ASN A 220 0.18 42.20 2.82
C ASN A 220 -0.69 41.16 2.08
N ARG A 221 -0.40 39.88 2.33
CA ARG A 221 -1.41 38.89 2.79
C ARG A 221 -0.74 37.77 3.61
N HIS A 222 -1.32 37.43 4.76
CA HIS A 222 -0.86 36.35 5.64
C HIS A 222 -1.25 34.97 5.06
N GLY A 223 -0.39 33.94 5.21
CA GLY A 223 -0.74 32.61 4.68
C GLY A 223 0.25 31.45 4.83
N HIS A 224 1.18 31.44 5.80
CA HIS A 224 2.15 30.33 5.95
C HIS A 224 2.38 29.84 7.40
N SER A 225 1.41 30.00 8.30
CA SER A 225 1.53 29.57 9.71
C SER A 225 0.86 28.24 10.05
N SER A 226 0.11 27.60 9.13
CA SER A 226 -0.72 26.42 9.43
C SER A 226 0.02 25.07 9.44
N GLN A 227 1.07 24.89 8.63
CA GLN A 227 1.77 23.60 8.56
C GLN A 227 2.69 23.39 9.78
N LEU A 228 3.52 24.39 10.11
CA LEU A 228 4.41 24.30 11.28
C LEU A 228 3.65 24.22 12.60
N SER A 229 2.55 24.96 12.77
CA SER A 229 1.75 24.89 14.01
C SER A 229 1.15 23.48 14.21
N ASN A 230 0.64 22.85 13.15
CA ASN A 230 0.09 21.50 13.24
C ASN A 230 1.17 20.45 13.59
N TRP A 231 2.36 20.52 12.98
CA TRP A 231 3.48 19.65 13.35
C TRP A 231 3.97 19.91 14.78
N ILE A 232 4.01 21.17 15.24
CA ILE A 232 4.38 21.51 16.62
C ILE A 232 3.35 20.96 17.62
N VAL A 233 2.04 21.11 17.37
CA VAL A 233 0.99 20.56 18.25
C VAL A 233 1.06 19.03 18.31
N LEU A 234 1.30 18.36 17.17
CA LEU A 234 1.40 16.90 17.11
C LEU A 234 2.67 16.39 17.80
N PHE A 235 3.81 17.07 17.63
CA PHE A 235 5.07 16.79 18.32
C PHE A 235 4.97 17.01 19.84
N LEU A 236 4.36 18.12 20.28
CA LEU A 236 4.12 18.39 21.69
C LEU A 236 3.14 17.38 22.32
N SER A 237 2.10 16.96 21.59
CA SER A 237 1.18 15.91 22.03
C SER A 237 1.87 14.55 22.16
N ALA A 238 2.74 14.18 21.21
CA ALA A 238 3.55 12.97 21.29
C ALA A 238 4.57 13.00 22.44
N ILE A 239 5.20 14.15 22.71
CA ILE A 239 6.06 14.34 23.89
C ILE A 239 5.26 14.22 25.19
N GLN A 240 4.05 14.76 25.23
CA GLN A 240 3.18 14.68 26.40
C GLN A 240 2.69 13.24 26.65
N SER A 241 2.41 12.46 25.60
CA SER A 241 2.07 11.03 25.74
C SER A 241 3.26 10.18 26.19
N LEU A 242 4.47 10.47 25.68
CA LEU A 242 5.71 9.82 26.11
C LEU A 242 6.07 10.17 27.58
N SER A 243 5.87 11.42 27.98
CA SER A 243 5.99 11.87 29.38
C SER A 243 5.02 11.11 30.31
N GLY A 244 3.74 11.01 29.90
CA GLY A 244 2.72 10.24 30.62
C GLY A 244 3.07 8.75 30.75
N ALA A 245 3.57 8.13 29.67
CA ALA A 245 4.01 6.74 29.66
C ALA A 245 5.21 6.49 30.60
N CYS A 246 6.22 7.38 30.58
CA CYS A 246 7.37 7.30 31.49
C CYS A 246 6.95 7.46 32.96
N LEU A 247 6.03 8.39 33.26
CA LEU A 247 5.49 8.55 34.61
C LEU A 247 4.67 7.33 35.06
N ALA A 248 3.85 6.75 34.17
CA ALA A 248 3.09 5.53 34.44
C ALA A 248 4.02 4.34 34.74
N LEU A 249 5.11 4.18 33.98
CA LEU A 249 6.15 3.16 34.24
C LEU A 249 6.87 3.39 35.58
N ILE A 250 7.21 4.63 35.94
CA ILE A 250 7.79 4.96 37.24
C ILE A 250 6.81 4.64 38.39
N HIS A 251 5.51 4.91 38.21
CA HIS A 251 4.48 4.56 39.18
C HIS A 251 4.30 3.04 39.30
N ALA A 252 4.20 2.31 38.19
CA ALA A 252 4.11 0.86 38.18
C ALA A 252 5.34 0.20 38.84
N TYR A 253 6.55 0.69 38.58
CA TYR A 253 7.78 0.24 39.23
C TYR A 253 7.78 0.49 40.74
N LYS A 254 7.39 1.70 41.18
CA LYS A 254 7.25 2.02 42.62
C LYS A 254 6.19 1.14 43.29
N GLN A 255 5.10 0.83 42.59
CA GLN A 255 4.01 -0.01 43.10
C GLN A 255 4.38 -1.49 43.13
N ALA A 256 5.15 -2.00 42.17
CA ALA A 256 5.73 -3.34 42.23
C ALA A 256 6.68 -3.48 43.43
N ILE A 257 7.57 -2.49 43.67
CA ILE A 257 8.46 -2.48 44.84
C ILE A 257 7.68 -2.38 46.16
N SER A 258 6.63 -1.57 46.24
CA SER A 258 5.83 -1.47 47.46
C SER A 258 5.07 -2.78 47.75
N THR A 259 4.50 -3.42 46.73
CA THR A 259 3.87 -4.76 46.85
C THR A 259 4.87 -5.83 47.28
N ILE A 260 6.07 -5.90 46.66
CA ILE A 260 7.13 -6.84 47.07
C ILE A 260 7.53 -6.61 48.53
N ARG A 261 7.69 -5.35 48.97
CA ARG A 261 7.97 -5.01 50.37
C ARG A 261 6.81 -5.36 51.31
N LEU A 262 5.57 -5.27 50.86
CA LEU A 262 4.39 -5.63 51.64
C LEU A 262 4.27 -7.16 51.81
N VAL A 263 4.51 -7.92 50.73
CA VAL A 263 4.55 -9.39 50.73
C VAL A 263 5.69 -9.91 51.62
N ASN A 264 6.88 -9.31 51.55
CA ASN A 264 7.98 -9.69 52.44
C ASN A 264 7.68 -9.35 53.92
N LYS A 265 6.91 -8.28 54.20
CA LYS A 265 6.45 -7.94 55.56
C LYS A 265 5.31 -8.84 56.06
N SER A 266 4.42 -9.33 55.19
CA SER A 266 3.38 -10.30 55.59
C SER A 266 3.94 -11.70 55.76
N SER A 267 4.90 -12.12 54.92
CA SER A 267 5.66 -13.37 55.09
C SER A 267 6.40 -13.43 56.43
N MET A 268 6.91 -12.29 56.92
CA MET A 268 7.55 -12.17 58.23
C MET A 268 6.57 -12.18 59.43
N LYS A 269 5.25 -12.11 59.19
CA LYS A 269 4.23 -12.14 60.26
C LYS A 269 3.60 -13.52 60.48
N HIS A 270 3.81 -14.49 59.59
CA HIS A 270 3.22 -15.83 59.71
C HIS A 270 4.15 -16.91 60.27
N SER A 271 5.41 -16.60 60.59
CA SER A 271 6.33 -17.54 61.25
C SER A 271 6.34 -17.40 62.78
N VAL A 272 5.16 -17.52 63.42
CA VAL A 272 5.06 -17.68 64.88
C VAL A 272 4.05 -18.78 65.19
N THR A 273 4.56 -19.97 65.51
CA THR A 273 3.82 -21.07 66.15
C THR A 273 4.62 -21.43 67.41
N PRO A 274 3.99 -21.56 68.60
CA PRO A 274 4.70 -21.64 69.88
C PRO A 274 5.41 -22.99 70.11
N PRO A 275 6.37 -23.05 71.05
CA PRO A 275 7.26 -24.21 71.22
C PRO A 275 6.60 -25.41 71.88
N LEU A 276 7.11 -26.59 71.51
CA LEU A 276 6.72 -27.90 72.03
C LEU A 276 7.27 -28.12 73.45
N MET A 277 6.44 -28.58 74.39
CA MET A 277 6.91 -29.24 75.61
C MET A 277 6.95 -30.76 75.40
N SER A 278 8.09 -31.39 75.69
CA SER A 278 8.25 -32.84 75.77
C SER A 278 7.42 -33.42 76.93
N PRO A 279 7.03 -34.71 76.86
CA PRO A 279 7.82 -35.68 77.63
C PRO A 279 7.95 -37.10 77.05
N LEU A 280 9.09 -37.72 77.41
CA LEU A 280 9.33 -39.14 77.72
C LEU A 280 9.08 -40.26 76.67
N ARG A 281 10.07 -41.15 76.65
CA ARG A 281 10.17 -42.44 75.92
C ARG A 281 9.55 -43.57 76.75
N PRO A 282 9.04 -44.64 76.12
CA PRO A 282 9.53 -45.99 76.45
C PRO A 282 9.85 -46.84 75.19
N GLU A 283 10.16 -48.12 75.39
CA GLU A 283 11.02 -48.93 74.53
C GLU A 283 10.31 -49.96 73.64
N SER A 284 10.83 -50.15 72.40
CA SER A 284 11.00 -51.45 71.70
C SER A 284 9.75 -52.29 71.30
N PRO A 285 9.91 -53.42 70.56
CA PRO A 285 10.63 -53.60 69.28
C PRO A 285 9.72 -54.25 68.20
N SER A 286 10.17 -54.38 66.93
CA SER A 286 10.02 -55.58 66.04
C SER A 286 10.26 -55.31 64.54
N GLY A 287 10.83 -56.30 63.83
CA GLY A 287 10.91 -56.40 62.34
C GLY A 287 11.97 -55.50 61.67
N ALA A 288 13.03 -55.95 60.99
CA ALA A 288 13.19 -57.04 60.02
C ALA A 288 12.09 -57.01 58.95
N GLN A 289 12.35 -56.91 57.63
CA GLN A 289 13.50 -57.28 56.79
C GLN A 289 13.70 -56.19 55.68
N ARG A 290 14.89 -55.86 55.13
CA ARG A 290 15.74 -56.62 54.17
C ARG A 290 14.91 -57.22 53.02
N LEU A 291 15.04 -56.83 51.75
CA LEU A 291 16.20 -56.88 50.83
C LEU A 291 15.86 -56.07 49.55
N SER A 292 16.78 -55.31 48.92
CA SER A 292 17.57 -55.65 47.70
C SER A 292 16.71 -56.00 46.45
N ARG A 293 16.89 -55.59 45.19
CA ARG A 293 18.01 -55.13 44.31
C ARG A 293 17.35 -54.55 43.02
N SER A 294 17.96 -53.98 41.96
CA SER A 294 19.32 -53.57 41.52
C SER A 294 19.17 -52.52 40.38
N LEU A 295 20.16 -51.67 40.03
CA LEU A 295 21.13 -51.79 38.91
C LEU A 295 20.66 -52.69 37.72
N SER A 296 20.79 -52.34 36.43
CA SER A 296 21.59 -51.32 35.71
C SER A 296 20.95 -50.99 34.33
N ARG A 297 21.00 -49.76 33.78
CA ARG A 297 21.99 -49.22 32.80
C ARG A 297 21.98 -49.88 31.39
N GLY A 298 21.67 -49.11 30.32
CA GLY A 298 21.94 -49.51 28.93
C GLY A 298 21.21 -48.68 27.85
N SER A 299 21.95 -47.88 27.06
CA SER A 299 21.52 -47.20 25.82
C SER A 299 21.36 -48.22 24.65
N SER A 300 20.88 -47.96 23.42
CA SER A 300 20.79 -46.75 22.58
C SER A 300 19.98 -47.04 21.27
N TYR A 301 19.64 -46.01 20.46
CA TYR A 301 19.57 -45.94 18.95
C TYR A 301 19.07 -47.16 18.09
N SER A 302 18.26 -47.09 17.02
CA SER A 302 17.64 -45.99 16.21
C SER A 302 16.60 -46.53 15.18
N PHE A 303 15.82 -45.62 14.59
CA PHE A 303 15.29 -45.57 13.19
C PHE A 303 14.00 -46.31 12.71
N ALA A 304 13.09 -45.47 12.18
CA ALA A 304 12.11 -45.61 11.07
C ALA A 304 11.01 -46.70 11.01
N GLY A 305 9.83 -46.27 10.52
CA GLY A 305 8.75 -47.11 9.99
C GLY A 305 7.35 -46.49 10.09
N SER A 306 6.77 -46.03 8.97
CA SER A 306 5.33 -45.67 8.87
C SER A 306 4.44 -46.92 8.93
N PRO A 307 3.16 -46.80 9.33
CA PRO A 307 2.10 -46.85 8.30
C PRO A 307 0.80 -46.05 8.61
N SER A 308 -0.07 -45.96 7.61
CA SER A 308 -1.49 -45.53 7.66
C SER A 308 -2.40 -46.68 7.16
N PRO A 309 -3.76 -46.61 7.13
CA PRO A 309 -4.76 -45.65 7.65
C PRO A 309 -5.78 -46.37 8.62
N PRO A 310 -7.04 -45.89 8.89
CA PRO A 310 -8.17 -45.83 7.92
C PRO A 310 -9.11 -44.59 8.05
N LEU A 311 -10.15 -44.55 7.20
CA LEU A 311 -11.16 -43.48 7.10
C LEU A 311 -12.11 -43.40 8.31
N GLY A 312 -12.62 -42.20 8.59
CA GLY A 312 -13.81 -41.95 9.42
C GLY A 312 -14.26 -40.49 9.40
N ASP A 313 -15.49 -40.23 8.96
CA ASP A 313 -16.15 -38.91 9.05
C ASP A 313 -16.38 -38.49 10.50
N PRO A 314 -16.32 -37.17 10.77
CA PRO A 314 -17.34 -36.57 11.62
C PRO A 314 -17.90 -35.26 11.04
N GLN A 315 -19.21 -35.26 10.77
CA GLN A 315 -19.97 -34.05 10.52
C GLN A 315 -19.95 -33.13 11.76
N TYR A 316 -19.08 -32.12 11.77
CA TYR A 316 -19.17 -31.03 12.73
C TYR A 316 -20.15 -29.97 12.22
N LEU A 317 -21.28 -29.85 12.93
CA LEU A 317 -22.20 -28.72 12.81
C LEU A 317 -21.45 -27.40 13.00
N ARG A 318 -21.21 -26.67 11.90
CA ARG A 318 -20.70 -25.30 11.96
C ARG A 318 -21.82 -24.39 12.46
N THR A 319 -21.84 -24.13 13.77
CA THR A 319 -22.62 -23.03 14.37
C THR A 319 -22.26 -21.71 13.69
N PRO A 320 -23.21 -20.78 13.51
CA PRO A 320 -22.93 -19.51 12.85
C PRO A 320 -21.90 -18.74 13.67
N GLU A 321 -20.81 -18.35 13.01
CA GLU A 321 -19.79 -17.50 13.62
C GLU A 321 -20.43 -16.14 13.97
N GLY A 322 -20.25 -15.71 15.21
CA GLY A 322 -20.53 -14.33 15.61
C GLY A 322 -19.62 -13.35 14.86
N PRO A 323 -19.84 -12.03 14.97
CA PRO A 323 -18.98 -11.05 14.32
C PRO A 323 -17.53 -11.29 14.75
N VAL A 324 -16.68 -11.64 13.78
CA VAL A 324 -15.24 -11.74 14.01
C VAL A 324 -14.76 -10.36 14.43
N ASP A 325 -14.40 -10.22 15.71
CA ASP A 325 -13.72 -9.03 16.21
C ASP A 325 -12.50 -8.80 15.34
N LYS A 326 -12.56 -7.80 14.46
CA LYS A 326 -11.45 -7.42 13.59
C LYS A 326 -10.27 -7.09 14.51
N VAL A 327 -9.29 -7.99 14.59
CA VAL A 327 -8.01 -7.72 15.24
C VAL A 327 -7.54 -6.39 14.67
N PRO A 328 -7.32 -5.34 15.49
CA PRO A 328 -6.97 -4.04 14.93
C PRO A 328 -5.74 -4.22 14.05
N HIS A 329 -5.75 -3.75 12.80
CA HIS A 329 -4.61 -3.91 11.90
C HIS A 329 -3.45 -3.03 12.38
N ASP A 330 -2.19 -3.46 12.16
CA ASP A 330 -1.01 -2.64 12.45
C ASP A 330 -0.66 -1.83 11.21
N LEU A 331 -1.33 -0.70 10.99
CA LEU A 331 -1.20 0.10 9.77
C LEU A 331 0.19 0.71 9.61
N ALA A 332 0.95 0.84 10.70
CA ALA A 332 2.34 1.28 10.66
C ALA A 332 3.31 0.18 10.21
N ARG A 333 2.96 -1.10 10.36
CA ARG A 333 3.87 -2.22 10.12
C ARG A 333 4.30 -2.35 8.65
N GLY A 334 3.35 -2.27 7.73
CA GLY A 334 3.61 -2.39 6.28
C GLY A 334 4.61 -1.35 5.76
N PRO A 335 4.37 -0.04 5.94
CA PRO A 335 5.24 1.01 5.42
C PRO A 335 6.61 1.03 6.13
N LEU A 336 6.65 0.62 7.41
CA LEU A 336 7.89 0.44 8.14
C LEU A 336 8.73 -0.71 7.55
N ILE A 337 8.16 -1.90 7.37
CA ILE A 337 8.88 -3.04 6.78
C ILE A 337 9.41 -2.69 5.38
N LEU A 338 8.57 -2.05 4.55
CA LEU A 338 8.99 -1.53 3.24
C LEU A 338 10.20 -0.60 3.36
N LEU A 339 10.15 0.40 4.25
CA LEU A 339 11.25 1.34 4.45
C LEU A 339 12.54 0.64 4.92
N CYS A 340 12.43 -0.36 5.80
CA CYS A 340 13.56 -1.16 6.28
C CYS A 340 14.22 -1.92 5.14
N GLU A 341 13.42 -2.58 4.30
CA GLU A 341 13.92 -3.39 3.21
C GLU A 341 14.47 -2.54 2.07
N VAL A 342 13.73 -1.54 1.59
CA VAL A 342 14.16 -0.61 0.53
C VAL A 342 15.57 -0.09 0.80
N PHE A 343 15.83 0.48 1.98
CA PHE A 343 17.13 1.03 2.35
C PHE A 343 18.16 0.01 2.88
N ARG A 344 17.79 -1.28 2.99
CA ARG A 344 18.60 -2.34 3.64
C ARG A 344 19.05 -1.95 5.06
N LEU A 345 18.15 -1.36 5.85
CA LEU A 345 18.48 -0.90 7.21
C LEU A 345 18.89 -2.07 8.11
N GLN A 346 18.24 -3.22 7.96
CA GLN A 346 18.55 -4.45 8.70
C GLN A 346 19.97 -5.00 8.48
N TRP A 347 20.65 -4.65 7.38
CA TRP A 347 22.03 -5.06 7.10
C TRP A 347 23.09 -4.18 7.79
N ARG A 348 22.68 -3.08 8.44
CA ARG A 348 23.57 -2.11 9.10
C ARG A 348 23.21 -2.03 10.58
N PHE A 349 24.13 -2.41 11.48
CA PHE A 349 23.85 -2.51 12.92
C PHE A 349 23.24 -1.23 13.53
N SER A 350 23.82 -0.06 13.26
CA SER A 350 23.32 1.23 13.75
C SER A 350 21.92 1.57 13.23
N SER A 351 21.67 1.30 11.94
CA SER A 351 20.39 1.52 11.28
C SER A 351 19.32 0.57 11.80
N ALA A 352 19.67 -0.71 12.01
CA ALA A 352 18.80 -1.73 12.56
C ALA A 352 18.38 -1.39 14.00
N ILE A 353 19.28 -0.87 14.86
CA ILE A 353 18.92 -0.42 16.21
C ILE A 353 17.96 0.77 16.14
N ALA A 354 18.30 1.81 15.37
CA ALA A 354 17.45 2.99 15.22
C ALA A 354 16.05 2.61 14.69
N PHE A 355 15.99 1.70 13.73
CA PHE A 355 14.74 1.23 13.14
C PHE A 355 13.91 0.37 14.12
N ASN A 356 14.53 -0.52 14.91
CA ASN A 356 13.83 -1.27 15.95
C ASN A 356 13.26 -0.36 17.05
N LEU A 357 13.93 0.74 17.39
CA LEU A 357 13.40 1.76 18.31
C LEU A 357 12.16 2.47 17.73
N VAL A 358 12.18 2.81 16.43
CA VAL A 358 11.01 3.37 15.73
C VAL A 358 9.86 2.35 15.72
N PHE A 359 10.13 1.09 15.37
CA PHE A 359 9.12 0.02 15.34
C PHE A 359 8.49 -0.20 16.72
N MET A 360 9.30 -0.27 17.79
CA MET A 360 8.82 -0.36 19.17
C MET A 360 8.00 0.88 19.58
N GLY A 361 8.39 2.08 19.16
CA GLY A 361 7.64 3.31 19.39
C GLY A 361 6.28 3.31 18.70
N CYS A 362 6.22 2.95 17.41
CA CYS A 362 4.98 2.81 16.66
C CYS A 362 4.07 1.73 17.26
N PHE A 363 4.62 0.60 17.71
CA PHE A 363 3.88 -0.45 18.41
C PHE A 363 3.32 0.02 19.77
N PHE A 364 4.09 0.79 20.54
CA PHE A 364 3.63 1.34 21.81
C PHE A 364 2.51 2.38 21.64
N PHE A 365 2.60 3.24 20.62
CA PHE A 365 1.60 4.27 20.31
C PHE A 365 0.58 3.84 19.23
N ARG A 366 0.42 2.54 18.99
CA ARG A 366 -0.31 1.96 17.86
C ARG A 366 -1.69 2.56 17.60
N THR A 367 -2.54 2.72 18.62
CA THR A 367 -3.88 3.29 18.45
C THR A 367 -3.83 4.74 17.95
N PHE A 368 -2.89 5.54 18.47
CA PHE A 368 -2.68 6.91 18.00
C PHE A 368 -2.12 6.94 16.58
N ILE A 369 -1.13 6.10 16.27
CA ILE A 369 -0.51 6.03 14.95
C ILE A 369 -1.52 5.54 13.89
N ASN A 370 -2.32 4.52 14.16
CA ASN A 370 -3.37 4.06 13.26
C ASN A 370 -4.38 5.19 12.96
N ASN A 371 -4.89 5.86 13.99
CA ASN A 371 -5.84 6.97 13.82
C ASN A 371 -5.20 8.14 13.05
N LEU A 372 -3.92 8.44 13.29
CA LEU A 372 -3.18 9.47 12.58
C LEU A 372 -2.96 9.08 11.10
N LEU A 373 -2.57 7.84 10.82
CA LEU A 373 -2.38 7.36 9.44
C LEU A 373 -3.69 7.40 8.66
N CYS A 374 -4.80 6.92 9.23
CA CYS A 374 -6.13 7.05 8.63
C CYS A 374 -6.54 8.53 8.43
N TYR A 375 -6.31 9.38 9.43
CA TYR A 375 -6.60 10.81 9.31
C TYR A 375 -5.81 11.47 8.16
N MET A 376 -4.51 11.18 8.05
CA MET A 376 -3.65 11.70 6.99
C MET A 376 -4.06 11.14 5.61
N LEU A 377 -4.37 9.83 5.53
CA LEU A 377 -4.83 9.20 4.31
C LEU A 377 -6.12 9.84 3.78
N TYR A 378 -7.17 9.92 4.59
CA TYR A 378 -8.47 10.41 4.13
C TYR A 378 -8.55 11.95 4.03
N ASN A 379 -7.89 12.70 4.93
CA ASN A 379 -8.02 14.17 4.95
C ASN A 379 -6.90 14.93 4.22
N GLN A 380 -5.77 14.29 3.88
CA GLN A 380 -4.69 14.94 3.12
C GLN A 380 -4.49 14.26 1.76
N ILE A 381 -4.34 12.94 1.72
CA ILE A 381 -4.01 12.21 0.48
C ILE A 381 -5.25 12.04 -0.40
N LEU A 382 -6.29 11.39 0.11
CA LEU A 382 -7.57 11.10 -0.57
C LEU A 382 -8.62 12.20 -0.35
N SER A 383 -8.18 13.42 -0.01
CA SER A 383 -9.06 14.55 0.22
C SER A 383 -9.82 14.95 -1.06
N ALA A 384 -11.00 15.53 -0.93
CA ALA A 384 -11.78 16.00 -2.08
C ALA A 384 -11.02 17.03 -2.94
N THR A 385 -10.17 17.87 -2.33
CA THR A 385 -9.30 18.81 -3.06
C THR A 385 -8.17 18.10 -3.79
N SER A 386 -7.63 17.01 -3.24
CA SER A 386 -6.66 16.14 -3.92
C SER A 386 -7.28 15.46 -5.14
N VAL A 387 -8.49 14.90 -5.02
CA VAL A 387 -9.23 14.28 -6.13
C VAL A 387 -9.51 15.31 -7.23
N VAL A 388 -10.01 16.51 -6.90
CA VAL A 388 -10.22 17.59 -7.88
C VAL A 388 -8.91 17.99 -8.57
N SER A 389 -7.79 18.06 -7.82
CA SER A 389 -6.47 18.40 -8.37
C SER A 389 -5.96 17.31 -9.32
N ILE A 390 -6.15 16.04 -8.99
CA ILE A 390 -5.83 14.90 -9.85
C ILE A 390 -6.66 14.96 -11.13
N VAL A 391 -7.98 15.16 -11.05
CA VAL A 391 -8.84 15.29 -12.25
C VAL A 391 -8.41 16.47 -13.13
N ARG A 392 -8.10 17.63 -12.53
CA ARG A 392 -7.58 18.82 -13.25
C ARG A 392 -6.25 18.52 -13.94
N LEU A 393 -5.32 17.85 -13.26
CA LEU A 393 -4.02 17.44 -13.82
C LEU A 393 -4.19 16.40 -14.93
N SER A 394 -5.04 15.40 -14.75
CA SER A 394 -5.39 14.41 -15.79
C SER A 394 -6.01 15.08 -17.01
N LYS A 395 -6.91 16.06 -16.81
CA LYS A 395 -7.50 16.84 -17.89
C LYS A 395 -6.44 17.69 -18.63
N ALA A 396 -5.54 18.35 -17.90
CA ALA A 396 -4.47 19.17 -18.48
C ALA A 396 -3.39 18.35 -19.21
N THR A 397 -3.10 17.14 -18.75
CA THR A 397 -2.10 16.24 -19.36
C THR A 397 -2.66 15.45 -20.55
N LEU A 398 -3.89 14.94 -20.45
CA LEU A 398 -4.55 14.20 -21.54
C LEU A 398 -5.15 15.15 -22.59
N PHE A 399 -5.62 16.33 -22.21
CA PHE A 399 -6.29 17.29 -23.09
C PHE A 399 -5.74 18.72 -22.95
N PRO A 400 -4.43 18.98 -23.11
CA PRO A 400 -3.79 20.28 -22.85
C PRO A 400 -4.43 21.45 -23.61
N ASN A 401 -4.92 21.20 -24.82
CA ASN A 401 -5.66 22.17 -25.65
C ASN A 401 -7.12 21.72 -25.91
N GLY A 402 -7.68 20.89 -25.04
CA GLY A 402 -8.98 20.25 -25.22
C GLY A 402 -8.99 19.09 -26.25
N TYR A 403 -7.85 18.76 -26.84
CA TYR A 403 -7.67 17.62 -27.74
C TYR A 403 -6.62 16.67 -27.14
N PRO A 404 -6.68 15.36 -27.44
CA PRO A 404 -5.69 14.39 -26.97
C PRO A 404 -4.27 14.90 -27.18
N GLY A 405 -3.48 14.90 -26.10
CA GLY A 405 -2.05 15.14 -26.19
C GLY A 405 -1.38 14.10 -27.08
N PRO A 406 -0.27 14.43 -27.77
CA PRO A 406 0.53 13.42 -28.45
C PRO A 406 1.03 12.38 -27.44
N SER A 407 1.14 11.12 -27.85
CA SER A 407 1.79 10.08 -27.05
C SER A 407 3.17 10.60 -26.59
N PRO A 408 3.44 10.69 -25.29
CA PRO A 408 4.72 11.16 -24.80
C PRO A 408 5.84 10.27 -25.33
N VAL A 409 6.83 10.88 -25.98
CA VAL A 409 7.98 10.18 -26.54
C VAL A 409 8.79 9.59 -25.39
N ASP A 410 9.16 8.31 -25.50
CA ASP A 410 10.05 7.68 -24.52
C ASP A 410 11.41 8.40 -24.53
N PRO A 411 11.95 8.77 -23.36
CA PRO A 411 13.25 9.41 -23.28
C PRO A 411 14.35 8.50 -23.83
N THR A 412 15.29 9.10 -24.53
CA THR A 412 16.51 8.43 -25.01
C THR A 412 17.30 7.82 -23.85
N PRO A 413 18.14 6.78 -24.07
CA PRO A 413 18.92 6.17 -22.99
C PRO A 413 19.82 7.18 -22.24
N GLU A 414 20.30 8.21 -22.93
CA GLU A 414 21.05 9.33 -22.31
C GLU A 414 20.17 10.16 -21.38
N GLU A 415 18.96 10.55 -21.81
CA GLU A 415 17.98 11.25 -20.97
C GLU A 415 17.53 10.39 -19.77
N GLN A 416 17.41 9.07 -19.93
CA GLN A 416 17.09 8.16 -18.84
C GLN A 416 18.20 8.15 -17.77
N LEU A 417 19.48 8.16 -18.17
CA LEU A 417 20.60 8.31 -17.25
C LEU A 417 20.58 9.66 -16.53
N VAL A 418 20.22 10.75 -17.23
CA VAL A 418 20.05 12.08 -16.62
C VAL A 418 18.91 12.07 -15.58
N ILE A 419 17.77 11.46 -15.88
CA ILE A 419 16.65 11.30 -14.93
C ILE A 419 17.12 10.53 -13.68
N ARG A 420 17.84 9.42 -13.85
CA ARG A 420 18.38 8.62 -12.72
C ARG A 420 19.34 9.44 -11.85
N GLN A 421 20.27 10.17 -12.47
CA GLN A 421 21.23 11.01 -11.75
C GLN A 421 20.54 12.17 -11.01
N GLN A 422 19.54 12.80 -11.63
CA GLN A 422 18.72 13.84 -10.99
C GLN A 422 17.97 13.28 -9.78
N LEU A 423 17.37 12.09 -9.88
CA LEU A 423 16.69 11.44 -8.76
C LEU A 423 17.63 11.19 -7.58
N ILE A 424 18.78 10.54 -7.82
CA ILE A 424 19.78 10.25 -6.77
C ILE A 424 20.23 11.54 -6.09
N ARG A 425 20.51 12.59 -6.88
CA ARG A 425 20.91 13.90 -6.36
C ARG A 425 19.81 14.53 -5.50
N ARG A 426 18.57 14.61 -5.98
CA ARG A 426 17.44 15.24 -5.27
C ARG A 426 17.13 14.51 -3.97
N VAL A 427 17.13 13.18 -3.96
CA VAL A 427 16.95 12.38 -2.73
C VAL A 427 18.11 12.61 -1.75
N THR A 428 19.35 12.70 -2.23
CA THR A 428 20.51 13.05 -1.38
C THR A 428 20.37 14.44 -0.76
N GLU A 429 19.91 15.44 -1.53
CA GLU A 429 19.68 16.81 -1.05
C GLU A 429 18.54 16.89 0.01
N MET A 430 17.56 15.98 -0.04
CA MET A 430 16.45 15.96 0.92
C MET A 430 16.80 15.33 2.28
N ILE A 431 17.79 14.44 2.34
CA ILE A 431 18.11 13.68 3.57
C ILE A 431 19.14 14.47 4.40
N PRO A 432 18.81 14.93 5.62
CA PRO A 432 19.76 15.67 6.46
C PRO A 432 21.01 14.84 6.78
N GLY A 433 22.19 15.48 6.80
CA GLY A 433 23.48 14.80 7.01
C GLY A 433 23.53 13.77 8.16
N PRO A 434 23.02 14.08 9.37
CA PRO A 434 22.96 13.11 10.48
C PRO A 434 22.09 11.88 10.19
N VAL A 435 21.01 12.07 9.42
CA VAL A 435 20.09 10.99 9.01
C VAL A 435 20.69 10.18 7.86
N SER A 436 21.41 10.82 6.93
CA SER A 436 22.12 10.17 5.82
C SER A 436 23.09 9.09 6.30
N ALA A 437 23.90 9.39 7.33
CA ALA A 437 24.81 8.42 7.92
C ALA A 437 24.09 7.20 8.55
N ILE A 438 22.86 7.39 9.05
CA ILE A 438 22.06 6.32 9.66
C ILE A 438 21.31 5.50 8.60
N PHE A 439 20.71 6.12 7.59
CA PHE A 439 19.88 5.43 6.59
C PHE A 439 20.66 4.90 5.40
N LEU A 440 21.63 5.69 4.91
CA LEU A 440 22.41 5.36 3.71
C LEU A 440 23.80 4.80 4.07
N GLY A 441 24.34 5.14 5.24
CA GLY A 441 25.66 4.67 5.68
C GLY A 441 26.83 5.40 5.00
N PRO A 442 28.00 4.77 4.83
CA PRO A 442 29.23 5.46 4.42
C PRO A 442 29.24 5.89 2.94
N SER A 443 28.44 5.24 2.09
CA SER A 443 28.37 5.48 0.65
C SER A 443 26.93 5.81 0.23
N PRO A 444 26.49 7.08 0.41
CA PRO A 444 25.09 7.42 0.22
C PRO A 444 24.58 7.23 -1.20
N ILE A 445 25.42 7.57 -2.20
CA ILE A 445 25.10 7.41 -3.64
C ILE A 445 24.87 5.92 -3.97
N ALA A 446 25.83 5.05 -3.67
CA ALA A 446 25.71 3.61 -3.94
C ALA A 446 24.53 2.95 -3.20
N SER A 447 24.17 3.48 -2.03
CA SER A 447 23.00 3.01 -1.28
C SER A 447 21.67 3.45 -1.92
N LEU A 448 21.63 4.64 -2.55
CA LEU A 448 20.48 5.09 -3.34
C LEU A 448 20.38 4.37 -4.69
N GLU A 449 21.50 4.01 -5.31
CA GLU A 449 21.51 3.12 -6.48
C GLU A 449 20.87 1.77 -6.14
N ALA A 450 21.31 1.13 -5.05
CA ALA A 450 20.73 -0.14 -4.56
C ALA A 450 19.26 -0.05 -4.08
N VAL A 451 18.72 1.17 -3.91
CA VAL A 451 17.30 1.46 -3.68
C VAL A 451 16.52 1.52 -5.01
N ILE A 452 17.13 2.04 -6.08
CA ILE A 452 16.49 2.21 -7.40
C ILE A 452 16.62 0.92 -8.24
N ASP A 453 17.65 0.11 -8.01
CA ASP A 453 17.93 -1.10 -8.81
C ASP A 453 16.73 -2.07 -8.93
N PRO A 454 15.96 -2.39 -7.88
CA PRO A 454 14.78 -3.26 -8.01
C PRO A 454 13.66 -2.71 -8.91
N LEU A 455 13.66 -1.41 -9.20
CA LEU A 455 12.72 -0.74 -10.09
C LEU A 455 13.34 -0.45 -11.48
N SER A 456 14.54 -0.97 -11.74
CA SER A 456 15.32 -0.69 -12.96
C SER A 456 15.12 -1.72 -14.09
N ASP A 457 14.33 -2.77 -13.87
CA ASP A 457 13.99 -3.78 -14.88
C ASP A 457 12.48 -3.78 -15.17
N SER A 458 12.09 -3.50 -16.42
CA SER A 458 10.68 -3.34 -16.82
C SER A 458 9.88 -4.65 -16.77
N ALA A 459 10.53 -5.81 -16.95
CA ALA A 459 9.86 -7.10 -16.89
C ALA A 459 9.56 -7.51 -15.44
N CYS A 460 10.47 -7.20 -14.51
CA CYS A 460 10.20 -7.34 -13.07
C CYS A 460 9.08 -6.36 -12.66
N ASN A 461 9.16 -5.10 -13.08
CA ASN A 461 8.12 -4.09 -12.78
C ASN A 461 6.74 -4.48 -13.34
N ALA A 462 6.65 -5.25 -14.42
CA ALA A 462 5.39 -5.75 -14.97
C ALA A 462 4.65 -6.69 -14.01
N HIS A 463 5.38 -7.53 -13.26
CA HIS A 463 4.79 -8.39 -12.24
C HIS A 463 4.21 -7.56 -11.09
N LEU A 464 4.99 -6.60 -10.57
CA LEU A 464 4.50 -5.66 -9.55
C LEU A 464 3.28 -4.87 -10.02
N ALA A 465 3.28 -4.38 -11.26
CA ALA A 465 2.15 -3.64 -11.83
C ALA A 465 0.86 -4.48 -11.90
N ILE A 466 0.97 -5.78 -12.20
CA ILE A 466 -0.17 -6.69 -12.22
C ILE A 466 -0.63 -7.06 -10.81
N LEU A 467 0.28 -7.41 -9.90
CA LEU A 467 -0.10 -7.71 -8.51
C LEU A 467 -0.79 -6.51 -7.84
N LEU A 468 -0.34 -5.28 -8.15
CA LEU A 468 -1.03 -4.06 -7.73
C LEU A 468 -2.40 -3.91 -8.42
N PHE A 469 -2.53 -4.22 -9.71
CA PHE A 469 -3.83 -4.21 -10.40
C PHE A 469 -4.81 -5.23 -9.80
N ASP A 470 -4.37 -6.43 -9.47
CA ASP A 470 -5.21 -7.48 -8.89
C ASP A 470 -5.68 -7.09 -7.48
N VAL A 471 -4.79 -6.52 -6.65
CA VAL A 471 -5.18 -6.00 -5.34
C VAL A 471 -6.13 -4.79 -5.47
N ILE A 472 -5.92 -3.89 -6.44
CA ILE A 472 -6.88 -2.81 -6.73
C ILE A 472 -8.24 -3.38 -7.14
N LEU A 473 -8.24 -4.38 -8.03
CA LEU A 473 -9.44 -5.06 -8.51
C LEU A 473 -10.20 -5.68 -7.34
N LEU A 474 -9.56 -6.48 -6.51
CA LEU A 474 -10.18 -7.14 -5.35
C LEU A 474 -10.60 -6.16 -4.25
N THR A 475 -9.94 -5.00 -4.13
CA THR A 475 -10.36 -3.92 -3.22
C THR A 475 -11.68 -3.28 -3.66
N VAL A 476 -11.93 -3.15 -4.97
CA VAL A 476 -13.17 -2.57 -5.53
C VAL A 476 -14.26 -3.62 -5.79
N PHE A 477 -13.85 -4.83 -6.13
CA PHE A 477 -14.69 -5.98 -6.50
C PHE A 477 -14.30 -7.22 -5.68
N PRO A 478 -14.53 -7.22 -4.35
CA PRO A 478 -14.16 -8.34 -3.48
C PRO A 478 -14.88 -9.65 -3.83
N GLU A 479 -15.97 -9.61 -4.59
CA GLU A 479 -16.66 -10.79 -5.11
C GLU A 479 -15.93 -11.53 -6.26
N LEU A 480 -14.77 -11.04 -6.71
CA LEU A 480 -13.95 -11.66 -7.75
C LEU A 480 -12.79 -12.53 -7.20
N GLY A 481 -12.62 -12.58 -5.87
CA GLY A 481 -11.51 -13.27 -5.18
C GLY A 481 -11.86 -14.63 -4.57
#